data_AF-A0A391NSL3-F1
#
_entry.id   AF-A0A391NSL3-F1
#
_cell.length_a   1.000
_cell.length_b   1.000
_cell.length_c   1.000
_cell.angle_alpha   90.00
_cell.angle_beta   90.00
_cell.angle_gamma   90.00
#
_symmetry.space_group_name_H-M   'P 1'
#
loop_
_entity.id
_entity.type
_entity.pdbx_description
1 polymer ?
#
loop_
_entity_poly.entity_id
_entity_poly.type
_entity_poly.pdbx_seq_one_letter_code
_entity_poly.pdbx_strand_id
1 'polypeptide(L)'
;MRASIQGTRLAPLCALLFLAHLLAIGLAGTCPAGYDCTGELDVLCGIGYYSIEDVDACTQCGAGTYCPSGSASENPCPTGTYSAAGAEYCTDCDAGSRCDATGVLAVCDADSEYSLAGDYDCSTCPAGYSCSNIAYPSLCGGGTYSASGDMTCDTCSAGTYCPVGSSVETDCPTGYWADVGAEACTVCAAGKYCSDSAETGSC
;
A
#
# COMPACT_ATOMS: atom_id res chain seq x y z
N MET A 1 9.19 -84.47 30.07
CA MET A 1 9.68 -85.34 28.97
C MET A 1 9.83 -84.49 27.73
N ARG A 2 10.98 -84.61 27.07
CA ARG A 2 11.41 -83.85 25.89
C ARG A 2 10.49 -84.08 24.69
N ALA A 3 10.31 -83.07 23.85
CA ALA A 3 10.44 -83.20 22.40
C ALA A 3 10.67 -81.82 21.76
N SER A 4 11.81 -81.71 21.08
CA SER A 4 12.28 -80.59 20.28
C SER A 4 12.30 -81.07 18.85
N ILE A 5 11.61 -80.42 17.89
CA ILE A 5 11.85 -80.62 16.45
C ILE A 5 11.48 -79.35 15.66
N GLN A 6 12.53 -78.66 15.17
CA GLN A 6 12.77 -78.02 13.86
C GLN A 6 11.63 -77.16 13.25
N GLY A 7 11.86 -75.91 12.84
CA GLY A 7 13.03 -75.42 12.11
C GLY A 7 12.88 -75.67 10.60
N THR A 8 11.79 -75.19 9.98
CA THR A 8 11.63 -75.18 8.53
C THR A 8 11.77 -73.75 7.99
N ARG A 9 12.85 -73.59 7.24
CA ARG A 9 13.25 -72.39 6.51
C ARG A 9 12.34 -72.17 5.30
N LEU A 10 11.28 -71.39 5.47
CA LEU A 10 10.56 -70.67 4.41
C LEU A 10 10.38 -69.23 4.95
N ALA A 11 10.83 -68.13 4.37
CA ALA A 11 11.23 -67.83 3.00
C ALA A 11 12.21 -66.63 2.99
N PRO A 12 13.40 -66.72 2.36
CA PRO A 12 14.26 -65.56 2.14
C PRO A 12 13.80 -64.69 0.95
N LEU A 13 12.87 -65.20 0.13
CA LEU A 13 12.40 -64.54 -1.09
C LEU A 13 11.39 -63.40 -0.83
N CYS A 14 10.61 -63.44 0.25
CA CYS A 14 9.62 -62.38 0.54
C CYS A 14 10.28 -61.10 1.09
N ALA A 15 11.36 -61.23 1.86
CA ALA A 15 12.16 -60.10 2.35
C ALA A 15 12.95 -59.41 1.22
N LEU A 16 13.43 -60.17 0.22
CA LEU A 16 14.12 -59.62 -0.95
C LEU A 16 13.16 -58.88 -1.91
N LEU A 17 11.89 -59.28 -2.00
CA LEU A 17 10.86 -58.58 -2.79
C LEU A 17 10.39 -57.27 -2.13
N PHE A 18 10.39 -57.19 -0.79
CA PHE A 18 10.15 -55.93 -0.05
C PHE A 18 11.32 -54.96 -0.17
N LEU A 19 12.57 -55.44 -0.04
CA LEU A 19 13.76 -54.61 -0.28
C LEU A 19 13.91 -54.21 -1.76
N ALA A 20 13.50 -55.05 -2.71
CA ALA A 20 13.47 -54.69 -4.13
C ALA A 20 12.34 -53.69 -4.48
N HIS A 21 11.20 -53.71 -3.77
CA HIS A 21 10.21 -52.63 -3.87
C HIS A 21 10.73 -51.32 -3.26
N LEU A 22 11.43 -51.38 -2.12
CA LEU A 22 12.07 -50.20 -1.52
C LEU A 22 13.27 -49.67 -2.34
N LEU A 23 13.94 -50.51 -3.14
CA LEU A 23 14.96 -50.08 -4.11
C LEU A 23 14.39 -49.71 -5.50
N ALA A 24 13.14 -50.10 -5.82
CA ALA A 24 12.44 -49.73 -7.04
C ALA A 24 11.54 -48.48 -6.88
N ILE A 25 11.38 -47.98 -5.65
CA ILE A 25 11.14 -46.55 -5.42
C ILE A 25 12.49 -45.87 -5.71
N GLY A 26 12.84 -45.81 -6.99
CA GLY A 26 14.02 -45.10 -7.46
C GLY A 26 14.04 -43.70 -6.85
N LEU A 27 15.25 -43.22 -6.62
CA LEU A 27 15.58 -41.82 -6.34
C LEU A 27 15.07 -40.92 -7.47
N ALA A 28 13.76 -40.74 -7.61
CA ALA A 28 13.21 -39.55 -8.21
C ALA A 28 13.35 -38.49 -7.13
N GLY A 29 14.49 -37.80 -7.11
CA GLY A 29 14.58 -36.54 -6.38
C GLY A 29 13.51 -35.64 -6.96
N THR A 30 12.43 -35.41 -6.22
CA THR A 30 11.44 -34.40 -6.57
C THR A 30 12.13 -33.05 -6.55
N CYS A 31 11.99 -32.25 -7.61
CA CYS A 31 12.59 -30.92 -7.63
C CYS A 31 11.92 -30.04 -6.56
N PRO A 32 12.66 -29.58 -5.52
CA PRO A 32 12.07 -28.76 -4.47
C PRO A 32 11.64 -27.40 -5.02
N ALA A 33 10.57 -26.83 -4.47
CA ALA A 33 10.16 -25.49 -4.82
C ALA A 33 11.30 -24.47 -4.57
N GLY A 34 11.46 -23.53 -5.49
CA GLY A 34 12.52 -22.52 -5.47
C GLY A 34 13.86 -22.99 -6.03
N TYR A 35 13.96 -24.19 -6.62
CA TYR A 35 15.17 -24.70 -7.25
C TYR A 35 14.97 -25.02 -8.74
N ASP A 36 16.06 -24.91 -9.50
CA ASP A 36 16.23 -25.40 -10.87
C ASP A 36 16.96 -26.74 -10.82
N CYS A 37 16.36 -27.76 -11.41
CA CYS A 37 16.86 -29.13 -11.45
C CYS A 37 17.15 -29.59 -12.90
N THR A 38 17.25 -28.66 -13.86
CA THR A 38 17.58 -29.00 -15.26
C THR A 38 19.05 -29.45 -15.42
N GLY A 39 19.90 -29.12 -14.46
CA GLY A 39 21.32 -29.45 -14.44
C GLY A 39 21.68 -30.70 -13.62
N GLU A 40 22.98 -30.90 -13.41
CA GLU A 40 23.51 -31.99 -12.57
C GLU A 40 23.41 -31.71 -11.06
N LEU A 41 23.07 -30.48 -10.68
CA LEU A 41 22.93 -30.00 -9.30
C LEU A 41 21.69 -29.12 -9.18
N ASP A 42 20.99 -29.21 -8.05
CA ASP A 42 19.88 -28.32 -7.71
C ASP A 42 20.42 -26.91 -7.44
N VAL A 43 19.99 -25.94 -8.24
CA VAL A 43 20.42 -24.54 -8.12
C VAL A 43 19.26 -23.69 -7.65
N LEU A 44 19.46 -22.85 -6.64
CA LEU A 44 18.43 -21.93 -6.17
C LEU A 44 18.00 -20.97 -7.28
N CYS A 45 16.70 -20.77 -7.48
CA CYS A 45 16.19 -19.77 -8.42
C CYS A 45 16.75 -18.38 -8.04
N GLY A 46 17.29 -17.69 -9.04
CA GLY A 46 17.80 -16.32 -8.87
C GLY A 46 16.68 -15.30 -8.66
N ILE A 47 17.07 -14.06 -8.37
CA ILE A 47 16.13 -12.93 -8.27
C ILE A 47 15.27 -12.82 -9.53
N GLY A 48 13.98 -12.54 -9.36
CA GLY A 48 13.02 -12.43 -10.45
C GLY A 48 12.51 -13.76 -11.00
N TYR A 49 12.90 -14.90 -10.41
CA TYR A 49 12.47 -16.23 -10.83
C TYR A 49 11.95 -17.06 -9.65
N TYR A 50 11.03 -17.99 -9.94
CA TYR A 50 10.45 -18.93 -9.00
C TYR A 50 10.34 -20.32 -9.60
N SER A 51 10.22 -21.34 -8.76
CA SER A 51 9.82 -22.69 -9.19
C SER A 51 8.87 -23.29 -8.16
N ILE A 52 7.80 -23.94 -8.60
CA ILE A 52 6.90 -24.70 -7.71
C ILE A 52 7.43 -26.13 -7.55
N GLU A 53 6.87 -26.90 -6.61
CA GLU A 53 7.27 -28.30 -6.42
C GLU A 53 7.08 -29.10 -7.73
N ASP A 54 8.00 -30.04 -7.97
CA ASP A 54 8.01 -30.93 -9.14
C ASP A 54 8.11 -30.22 -10.50
N VAL A 55 8.65 -29.00 -10.52
CA VAL A 55 9.00 -28.28 -11.75
C VAL A 55 10.51 -28.12 -11.85
N ASP A 56 11.09 -28.64 -12.93
CA ASP A 56 12.54 -28.73 -13.09
C ASP A 56 13.22 -27.40 -13.46
N ALA A 57 12.47 -26.38 -13.89
CA ALA A 57 13.01 -25.13 -14.41
C ALA A 57 12.40 -23.89 -13.74
N CYS A 58 13.25 -22.93 -13.40
CA CYS A 58 12.77 -21.66 -12.86
C CYS A 58 12.01 -20.84 -13.92
N THR A 59 10.86 -20.29 -13.54
CA THR A 59 10.02 -19.41 -14.35
C THR A 59 10.18 -17.96 -13.89
N GLN A 60 10.26 -17.02 -14.84
CA GLN A 60 10.34 -15.59 -14.51
C GLN A 60 9.00 -15.11 -13.96
N CYS A 61 9.05 -14.30 -12.91
CA CYS A 61 7.84 -13.76 -12.30
C CYS A 61 7.22 -12.67 -13.19
N GLY A 62 5.90 -12.68 -13.32
CA GLY A 62 5.15 -11.69 -14.09
C GLY A 62 5.22 -10.26 -13.52
N ALA A 63 4.72 -9.29 -14.29
CA ALA A 63 4.46 -7.95 -13.75
C ALA A 63 3.32 -8.02 -12.72
N GLY A 64 3.38 -7.20 -11.68
CA GLY A 64 2.47 -7.30 -10.53
C GLY A 64 2.83 -8.35 -9.50
N THR A 65 3.90 -9.10 -9.74
CA THR A 65 4.47 -10.01 -8.75
C THR A 65 5.98 -9.78 -8.58
N TYR A 66 6.53 -10.24 -7.47
CA TYR A 66 7.94 -10.15 -7.15
C TYR A 66 8.46 -11.49 -6.63
N CYS A 67 9.75 -11.73 -6.86
CA CYS A 67 10.40 -12.98 -6.51
C CYS A 67 11.82 -12.72 -5.99
N PRO A 68 12.01 -12.72 -4.65
CA PRO A 68 13.35 -12.82 -4.09
C PRO A 68 14.00 -14.17 -4.45
N SER A 69 15.31 -14.27 -4.24
CA SER A 69 16.04 -15.51 -4.48
C SER A 69 15.42 -16.69 -3.72
N GLY A 70 15.21 -17.81 -4.42
CA GLY A 70 14.62 -19.02 -3.87
C GLY A 70 13.10 -19.00 -3.74
N SER A 71 12.42 -18.16 -4.51
CA SER A 71 10.95 -18.09 -4.49
C SER A 71 10.31 -19.41 -4.91
N ALA A 72 9.44 -19.95 -4.07
CA ALA A 72 8.63 -21.13 -4.35
C ALA A 72 7.36 -20.84 -5.18
N SER A 73 7.02 -19.56 -5.32
CA SER A 73 5.86 -19.06 -6.07
C SER A 73 6.06 -17.59 -6.38
N GLU A 74 5.28 -17.04 -7.31
CA GLU A 74 5.16 -15.60 -7.48
C GLU A 74 4.49 -14.96 -6.25
N ASN A 75 5.00 -13.82 -5.79
CA ASN A 75 4.41 -13.07 -4.68
C ASN A 75 3.70 -11.83 -5.21
N PRO A 76 2.39 -11.64 -4.98
CA PRO A 76 1.68 -10.46 -5.47
C PRO A 76 2.16 -9.19 -4.78
N CYS A 77 2.23 -8.10 -5.54
CA CYS A 77 2.50 -6.78 -4.96
C CYS A 77 1.33 -6.33 -4.07
N PRO A 78 1.60 -5.83 -2.85
CA PRO A 78 0.56 -5.23 -2.02
C PRO A 78 -0.05 -4.00 -2.70
N THR A 79 -1.30 -3.67 -2.36
CA THR A 79 -1.97 -2.46 -2.83
C THR A 79 -1.12 -1.21 -2.56
N GLY A 80 -1.03 -0.33 -3.54
CA GLY A 80 -0.16 0.84 -3.47
C GLY A 80 1.28 0.60 -3.94
N THR A 81 1.58 -0.59 -4.46
CA THR A 81 2.87 -0.92 -5.03
C THR A 81 2.71 -1.66 -6.36
N TYR A 82 3.76 -1.64 -7.17
CA TYR A 82 3.80 -2.27 -8.48
C TYR A 82 5.15 -2.91 -8.81
N SER A 83 5.18 -3.80 -9.78
CA SER A 83 6.43 -4.40 -10.26
C SER A 83 6.39 -4.70 -11.75
N ALA A 84 7.55 -4.54 -12.39
CA ALA A 84 7.80 -5.11 -13.71
C ALA A 84 8.12 -6.62 -13.59
N ALA A 85 8.03 -7.33 -14.71
CA ALA A 85 8.40 -8.75 -14.74
C ALA A 85 9.85 -8.97 -14.27
N GLY A 86 10.06 -9.98 -13.44
CA GLY A 86 11.37 -10.31 -12.85
C GLY A 86 11.83 -9.39 -11.72
N ALA A 87 10.92 -8.67 -11.06
CA ALA A 87 11.28 -7.84 -9.91
C ALA A 87 11.65 -8.68 -8.67
N GLU A 88 12.64 -8.20 -7.91
CA GLU A 88 13.00 -8.77 -6.59
C GLU A 88 12.07 -8.25 -5.47
N TYR A 89 11.54 -7.04 -5.64
CA TYR A 89 10.65 -6.36 -4.70
C TYR A 89 9.69 -5.44 -5.48
N CYS A 90 8.56 -5.08 -4.84
CA CYS A 90 7.64 -4.10 -5.40
C CYS A 90 8.15 -2.68 -5.17
N THR A 91 7.73 -1.79 -6.06
CA THR A 91 8.01 -0.35 -6.02
C THR A 91 6.75 0.38 -5.57
N ASP A 92 6.88 1.36 -4.69
CA ASP A 92 5.74 2.15 -4.24
C ASP A 92 5.13 2.95 -5.40
N CYS A 93 3.82 3.16 -5.35
CA CYS A 93 3.14 4.08 -6.24
C CYS A 93 3.67 5.49 -6.02
N ASP A 94 4.06 6.17 -7.10
CA ASP A 94 4.53 7.54 -7.00
C ASP A 94 3.38 8.48 -6.59
N ALA A 95 3.69 9.42 -5.69
CA ALA A 95 2.74 10.45 -5.29
C ALA A 95 2.27 11.29 -6.49
N GLY A 96 1.01 11.71 -6.47
CA GLY A 96 0.36 12.41 -7.58
C GLY A 96 0.02 11.52 -8.78
N SER A 97 0.17 10.21 -8.67
CA SER A 97 -0.23 9.24 -9.70
C SER A 97 -1.11 8.13 -9.14
N ARG A 98 -1.82 7.45 -10.03
CA ARG A 98 -2.50 6.19 -9.77
C ARG A 98 -1.78 5.06 -10.49
N CYS A 99 -1.66 3.91 -9.84
CA CYS A 99 -1.01 2.72 -10.38
C CYS A 99 -1.88 1.49 -10.13
N ASP A 100 -1.62 0.44 -10.90
CA ASP A 100 -2.04 -0.91 -10.53
C ASP A 100 -0.81 -1.74 -10.13
N ALA A 101 -0.99 -3.04 -9.89
CA ALA A 101 0.13 -3.92 -9.53
C ALA A 101 1.21 -3.96 -10.63
N THR A 102 0.89 -3.67 -11.89
CA THR A 102 1.83 -3.78 -13.01
C THR A 102 2.59 -2.49 -13.30
N GLY A 103 2.08 -1.34 -12.88
CA GLY A 103 2.74 -0.06 -13.07
C GLY A 103 1.86 1.17 -12.90
N VAL A 104 2.44 2.34 -13.17
CA VAL A 104 1.72 3.62 -13.18
C VAL A 104 0.77 3.70 -14.38
N LEU A 105 -0.49 4.07 -14.11
CA LEU A 105 -1.55 4.17 -15.11
C LEU A 105 -1.73 5.60 -15.62
N ALA A 106 -1.84 6.56 -14.70
CA ALA A 106 -2.11 7.96 -15.01
C ALA A 106 -1.69 8.88 -13.86
N VAL A 107 -1.47 10.15 -14.19
CA VAL A 107 -1.31 11.23 -13.20
C VAL A 107 -2.70 11.63 -12.68
N CYS A 108 -2.78 12.08 -11.43
CA CYS A 108 -4.01 12.62 -10.85
C CYS A 108 -4.46 13.90 -11.57
N ASP A 109 -5.77 14.18 -11.55
CA ASP A 109 -6.30 15.43 -12.07
C ASP A 109 -5.81 16.60 -11.22
N ALA A 110 -4.97 17.46 -11.79
CA ALA A 110 -4.36 18.58 -11.08
C ALA A 110 -5.35 19.68 -10.68
N ASP A 111 -6.60 19.62 -11.16
CA ASP A 111 -7.65 20.59 -10.84
C ASP A 111 -8.55 20.12 -9.68
N SER A 112 -8.48 18.86 -9.23
CA SER A 112 -9.38 18.36 -8.17
C SER A 112 -8.88 17.19 -7.31
N GLU A 113 -7.76 16.55 -7.70
CA GLU A 113 -7.29 15.31 -7.10
C GLU A 113 -5.85 15.41 -6.56
N TYR A 114 -5.51 14.46 -5.70
CA TYR A 114 -4.17 14.23 -5.17
C TYR A 114 -3.95 12.73 -4.93
N SER A 115 -2.69 12.33 -4.74
CA SER A 115 -2.37 11.03 -4.14
C SER A 115 -1.03 11.12 -3.41
N LEU A 116 -0.92 10.42 -2.28
CA LEU A 116 0.33 10.28 -1.55
C LEU A 116 1.15 9.12 -2.12
N ALA A 117 2.43 9.07 -1.78
CA ALA A 117 3.26 7.93 -2.13
C ALA A 117 2.67 6.65 -1.48
N GLY A 118 2.49 5.60 -2.28
CA GLY A 118 1.86 4.37 -1.86
C GLY A 118 0.32 4.34 -1.95
N ASP A 119 -0.32 5.40 -2.43
CA ASP A 119 -1.75 5.34 -2.75
C ASP A 119 -1.95 4.62 -4.10
N TYR A 120 -2.91 3.70 -4.16
CA TYR A 120 -3.24 2.98 -5.40
C TYR A 120 -4.03 3.84 -6.39
N ASP A 121 -4.78 4.83 -5.89
CA ASP A 121 -5.67 5.66 -6.70
C ASP A 121 -5.64 7.13 -6.26
N CYS A 122 -6.04 8.02 -7.16
CA CYS A 122 -6.19 9.42 -6.80
C CYS A 122 -7.47 9.66 -6.01
N SER A 123 -7.38 10.59 -5.09
CA SER A 123 -8.49 10.99 -4.22
C SER A 123 -8.80 12.47 -4.43
N THR A 124 -10.06 12.85 -4.25
CA THR A 124 -10.47 14.26 -4.25
C THR A 124 -9.78 15.00 -3.11
N CYS A 125 -9.34 16.24 -3.35
CA CYS A 125 -8.71 17.05 -2.30
C CYS A 125 -9.63 17.18 -1.06
N PRO A 126 -9.16 16.82 0.15
CA PRO A 126 -10.01 16.78 1.33
C PRO A 126 -10.27 18.20 1.83
N ALA A 127 -11.45 18.41 2.40
CA ALA A 127 -11.80 19.71 2.98
C ALA A 127 -10.83 20.09 4.12
N GLY A 128 -10.47 21.38 4.18
CA GLY A 128 -9.47 21.91 5.11
C GLY A 128 -8.02 21.69 4.68
N TYR A 129 -7.78 21.16 3.49
CA TYR A 129 -6.45 21.04 2.87
C TYR A 129 -6.37 21.78 1.54
N SER A 130 -5.16 22.18 1.19
CA SER A 130 -4.76 22.65 -0.14
C SER A 130 -4.00 21.54 -0.84
N CYS A 131 -4.39 21.20 -2.06
CA CYS A 131 -3.71 20.21 -2.90
C CYS A 131 -2.98 20.87 -4.09
N SER A 132 -2.57 22.13 -3.95
CA SER A 132 -1.80 22.85 -4.97
C SER A 132 -0.52 22.10 -5.37
N ASN A 133 0.00 21.28 -4.46
CA ASN A 133 0.93 20.21 -4.79
C ASN A 133 0.20 18.87 -4.70
N ILE A 134 -0.07 18.27 -5.86
CA ILE A 134 -0.83 17.00 -5.98
C ILE A 134 -0.19 15.80 -5.26
N ALA A 135 1.11 15.89 -4.95
CA ALA A 135 1.85 14.85 -4.23
C ALA A 135 1.88 15.09 -2.71
N TYR A 136 1.59 16.32 -2.26
CA TYR A 136 1.74 16.75 -0.87
C TYR A 136 0.66 17.76 -0.47
N PRO A 137 -0.56 17.29 -0.12
CA PRO A 137 -1.59 18.14 0.45
C PRO A 137 -1.10 18.81 1.74
N SER A 138 -1.44 20.09 1.88
CA SER A 138 -1.07 20.91 3.04
C SER A 138 -2.33 21.36 3.77
N LEU A 139 -2.35 21.22 5.09
CA LEU A 139 -3.45 21.72 5.92
C LEU A 139 -3.60 23.24 5.75
N CYS A 140 -4.83 23.73 5.62
CA CYS A 140 -5.10 25.17 5.57
C CYS A 140 -4.70 25.83 6.89
N GLY A 141 -3.93 26.92 6.79
CA GLY A 141 -3.55 27.73 7.94
C GLY A 141 -4.75 28.44 8.55
N GLY A 142 -4.60 28.96 9.77
CA GLY A 142 -5.66 29.77 10.36
C GLY A 142 -5.93 31.01 9.49
N GLY A 143 -7.18 31.46 9.50
CA GLY A 143 -7.66 32.53 8.63
C GLY A 143 -7.96 32.06 7.21
N THR A 144 -7.80 30.76 6.91
CA THR A 144 -8.14 30.17 5.62
C THR A 144 -8.96 28.89 5.77
N TYR A 145 -9.69 28.53 4.73
CA TYR A 145 -10.51 27.31 4.67
C TYR A 145 -10.51 26.71 3.26
N SER A 146 -10.93 25.47 3.11
CA SER A 146 -11.18 24.87 1.79
C SER A 146 -12.30 23.82 1.87
N ALA A 147 -13.22 23.83 0.91
CA ALA A 147 -14.22 22.79 0.77
C ALA A 147 -13.61 21.52 0.13
N SER A 148 -14.37 20.42 0.16
CA SER A 148 -13.94 19.19 -0.52
C SER A 148 -13.82 19.44 -2.03
N GLY A 149 -12.66 19.13 -2.59
CA GLY A 149 -12.34 19.33 -4.01
C GLY A 149 -11.64 20.65 -4.33
N ASP A 150 -11.55 21.58 -3.37
CA ASP A 150 -10.79 22.81 -3.58
C ASP A 150 -9.28 22.53 -3.54
N MET A 151 -8.55 23.03 -4.55
CA MET A 151 -7.10 22.81 -4.65
C MET A 151 -6.28 23.82 -3.85
N THR A 152 -6.91 24.90 -3.39
CA THR A 152 -6.29 26.00 -2.65
C THR A 152 -7.11 26.35 -1.43
N CYS A 153 -6.47 26.93 -0.41
CA CYS A 153 -7.19 27.49 0.73
C CYS A 153 -7.64 28.92 0.41
N ASP A 154 -8.92 29.19 0.61
CA ASP A 154 -9.52 30.50 0.49
C ASP A 154 -9.42 31.26 1.80
N THR A 155 -9.29 32.58 1.71
CA THR A 155 -9.23 33.46 2.89
C THR A 155 -10.63 33.69 3.44
N CYS A 156 -10.77 33.66 4.76
CA CYS A 156 -12.07 33.84 5.41
C CYS A 156 -12.53 35.29 5.30
N SER A 157 -13.82 35.46 5.05
CA SER A 157 -14.42 36.78 4.86
C SER A 157 -14.42 37.58 6.16
N ALA A 158 -14.61 38.90 6.04
CA ALA A 158 -14.89 39.69 7.24
C ALA A 158 -16.20 39.23 7.89
N GLY A 159 -16.24 39.21 9.22
CA GLY A 159 -17.37 38.72 10.01
C GLY A 159 -17.32 37.23 10.30
N THR A 160 -16.39 36.50 9.69
CA THR A 160 -16.19 35.07 9.89
C THR A 160 -14.78 34.78 10.40
N TYR A 161 -14.59 33.59 10.96
CA TYR A 161 -13.28 33.12 11.41
C TYR A 161 -13.04 31.67 10.99
N CYS A 162 -11.77 31.32 10.85
CA CYS A 162 -11.34 29.98 10.46
C CYS A 162 -10.14 29.52 11.28
N PRO A 163 -10.34 28.61 12.24
CA PRO A 163 -9.24 27.87 12.84
C PRO A 163 -8.44 27.09 11.79
N VAL A 164 -7.22 26.68 12.15
CA VAL A 164 -6.38 25.80 11.31
C VAL A 164 -7.17 24.55 10.88
N GLY A 165 -7.13 24.23 9.59
CA GLY A 165 -7.83 23.07 9.02
C GLY A 165 -9.34 23.25 8.85
N SER A 166 -9.83 24.49 8.79
CA SER A 166 -11.26 24.76 8.55
C SER A 166 -11.70 24.29 7.17
N SER A 167 -12.84 23.60 7.10
CA SER A 167 -13.48 23.21 5.83
C SER A 167 -14.48 24.24 5.32
N VAL A 168 -14.84 25.21 6.16
CA VAL A 168 -15.81 26.26 5.92
C VAL A 168 -15.53 27.41 6.88
N GLU A 169 -15.84 28.64 6.47
CA GLU A 169 -15.82 29.79 7.36
C GLU A 169 -16.99 29.77 8.36
N THR A 170 -16.74 30.25 9.59
CA THR A 170 -17.75 30.27 10.66
C THR A 170 -18.07 31.70 11.06
N ASP A 171 -19.35 32.06 11.14
CA ASP A 171 -19.79 33.39 11.58
C ASP A 171 -19.34 33.71 13.00
N CYS A 172 -18.94 34.96 13.22
CA CYS A 172 -18.70 35.46 14.56
C CYS A 172 -20.00 35.62 15.36
N PRO A 173 -20.03 35.18 16.63
CA PRO A 173 -21.20 35.35 17.47
C PRO A 173 -21.47 36.84 17.76
N THR A 174 -22.72 37.18 18.10
CA THR A 174 -23.10 38.55 18.44
C THR A 174 -22.21 39.13 19.54
N GLY A 175 -21.72 40.35 19.34
CA GLY A 175 -20.76 41.02 20.23
C GLY A 175 -19.29 40.72 19.92
N TYR A 176 -19.03 40.02 18.82
CA TYR A 176 -17.71 39.78 18.27
C TYR A 176 -17.65 40.22 16.79
N TRP A 177 -16.42 40.40 16.29
CA TRP A 177 -16.13 40.77 14.91
C TRP A 177 -14.82 40.09 14.45
N ALA A 178 -14.60 40.08 13.13
CA ALA A 178 -13.39 39.51 12.55
C ALA A 178 -13.02 40.25 11.26
N ASP A 179 -11.75 40.64 11.14
CA ASP A 179 -11.20 41.08 9.86
C ASP A 179 -11.08 39.90 8.88
N VAL A 180 -10.89 40.22 7.60
CA VAL A 180 -10.56 39.22 6.57
C VAL A 180 -9.34 38.40 7.00
N GLY A 181 -9.47 37.08 6.95
CA GLY A 181 -8.41 36.15 7.33
C GLY A 181 -8.22 35.97 8.84
N ALA A 182 -9.26 36.20 9.65
CA ALA A 182 -9.18 35.97 11.09
C ALA A 182 -9.18 34.47 11.46
N GLU A 183 -8.29 34.06 12.36
CA GLU A 183 -8.30 32.70 12.91
C GLU A 183 -9.32 32.51 14.04
N ALA A 184 -9.73 33.61 14.67
CA ALA A 184 -10.69 33.67 15.76
C ALA A 184 -11.37 35.04 15.81
N CYS A 185 -12.58 35.08 16.36
CA CYS A 185 -13.31 36.34 16.54
C CYS A 185 -12.73 37.18 17.68
N THR A 186 -12.79 38.50 17.52
CA THR A 186 -12.39 39.48 18.51
C THR A 186 -13.61 40.09 19.18
N VAL A 187 -13.58 40.26 20.51
CA VAL A 187 -14.70 40.87 21.25
C VAL A 187 -14.81 42.36 20.93
N CYS A 188 -16.04 42.87 20.81
CA CYS A 188 -16.29 44.31 20.75
C CYS A 188 -15.91 45.00 22.07
N ALA A 189 -15.34 46.20 22.01
CA ALA A 189 -15.08 46.99 23.21
C ALA A 189 -16.39 47.28 23.96
N ALA A 190 -16.28 47.35 25.29
CA ALA A 190 -17.44 47.59 26.15
C ALA A 190 -18.16 48.91 25.77
N GLY A 191 -19.45 48.82 25.47
CA GLY A 191 -20.26 49.97 25.06
C GLY A 191 -20.16 50.35 23.57
N LYS A 192 -19.58 49.47 22.73
CA LYS A 192 -19.53 49.61 21.27
C LYS A 192 -20.32 48.48 20.60
N TYR A 193 -20.74 48.72 19.36
CA TYR A 193 -21.23 47.69 18.46
C TYR A 193 -20.26 47.55 17.29
N CYS A 194 -20.09 46.31 16.82
CA CYS A 194 -19.27 46.01 15.66
C CYS A 194 -20.15 45.57 14.50
N SER A 195 -19.73 45.91 13.29
CA SER A 195 -20.15 45.27 12.04
C SER A 195 -19.17 44.14 11.70
N ASP A 196 -19.53 43.32 10.71
CA ASP A 196 -18.76 42.16 10.24
C ASP A 196 -17.24 42.43 10.17
N SER A 197 -16.80 43.59 9.66
CA SER A 197 -15.39 43.91 9.40
C SER A 197 -14.75 44.95 10.33
N ALA A 198 -15.48 45.52 11.30
CA ALA A 198 -14.96 46.65 12.10
C ALA A 198 -15.84 47.00 13.31
N GLU A 199 -15.23 47.60 14.33
CA GLU A 199 -15.96 48.38 15.33
C GLU A 199 -16.61 49.60 14.69
N THR A 200 -17.94 49.58 14.54
CA THR A 200 -18.70 50.67 13.95
C THR A 200 -19.55 51.35 15.01
N GLY A 201 -18.98 52.25 15.80
CA GLY A 201 -19.76 53.22 16.58
C GLY A 201 -20.02 52.88 18.06
N SER A 202 -20.55 53.89 18.78
CA SER A 202 -20.81 53.87 20.22
C SER A 202 -22.31 53.93 20.48
N CYS A 203 -22.77 53.23 21.52
CA CYS A 203 -24.15 53.30 21.99
C CYS A 203 -24.50 54.68 22.58
#